data_AF-A0A936MDL8-F1
#
_entry.id   AF-A0A936MDL8-F1
#
_cell.length_a   1.000
_cell.length_b   1.000
_cell.length_c   1.000
_cell.angle_alpha   90.00
_cell.angle_beta   90.00
_cell.angle_gamma   90.00
#
_symmetry.space_group_name_H-M   'P 1'
#
loop_
_entity.id
_entity.type
_entity.pdbx_description
1 polymer ?
#
loop_
_entity_poly.entity_id
_entity_poly.type
_entity_poly.pdbx_seq_one_letter_code
_entity_poly.pdbx_strand_id
1 'polypeptide(L)'
;MLKWLFVALLVFLVYRWIVRMPRYTRVFAPEHLMEIAGGLDRALPVAVEYAGKPPPADPFAAGSAFMTSADVAVFYTIAKSDKGEFEHHISLSYKGGRFASAAGGYLGAAIGRLLRVAPKQGTLALSTRGVFHYLVSFSAPEHDELVKRGIDKLDEDSARRLVGQAMDDRADLLGRLGRIDVGEGKR
;
A
#
# COMPACT_ATOMS: atom_id res chain seq x y z
N MET A 1 -0.65 -19.19 -46.66
CA MET A 1 -1.54 -18.13 -46.13
C MET A 1 -2.09 -18.41 -44.74
N LEU A 2 -2.56 -19.64 -44.45
CA LEU A 2 -3.12 -20.02 -43.13
C LEU A 2 -2.19 -19.73 -41.93
N LYS A 3 -0.88 -20.00 -42.06
CA LYS A 3 0.12 -19.72 -40.99
C LYS A 3 0.19 -18.23 -40.61
N TRP A 4 0.07 -17.33 -41.57
CA TRP A 4 0.09 -15.87 -41.33
C TRP A 4 -1.19 -15.37 -40.68
N LEU A 5 -2.34 -15.98 -40.99
CA LEU A 5 -3.60 -15.72 -40.29
C LEU A 5 -3.54 -16.11 -38.81
N PHE A 6 -2.94 -17.27 -38.49
CA PHE A 6 -2.74 -17.67 -37.10
C PHE A 6 -1.80 -16.74 -36.33
N VAL A 7 -0.70 -16.30 -36.96
CA VAL A 7 0.21 -15.31 -36.36
C VAL A 7 -0.51 -13.98 -36.12
N ALA A 8 -1.26 -13.48 -37.10
CA ALA A 8 -2.03 -12.24 -36.96
C ALA A 8 -3.09 -12.34 -35.86
N LEU A 9 -3.80 -13.48 -35.78
CA LEU A 9 -4.78 -13.74 -34.72
C LEU A 9 -4.12 -13.79 -33.34
N LEU A 10 -2.98 -14.46 -33.20
CA LEU A 10 -2.24 -14.53 -31.94
C LEU A 10 -1.78 -13.13 -31.49
N VAL A 11 -1.19 -12.35 -32.40
CA VAL A 11 -0.77 -10.96 -32.12
C VAL A 11 -1.96 -10.10 -31.73
N PHE A 12 -3.10 -10.24 -32.42
CA PHE A 12 -4.33 -9.50 -32.10
C PHE A 12 -4.88 -9.87 -30.71
N LEU A 13 -4.87 -11.15 -30.34
CA LEU A 13 -5.31 -11.60 -29.02
C LEU A 13 -4.37 -11.10 -27.91
N VAL A 14 -3.05 -11.15 -28.13
CA VAL A 14 -2.05 -10.60 -27.20
C VAL A 14 -2.22 -9.09 -27.06
N TYR A 15 -2.41 -8.36 -28.15
CA TYR A 15 -2.67 -6.92 -28.13
C TYR A 15 -3.94 -6.58 -27.34
N ARG A 16 -5.05 -7.29 -27.63
CA ARG A 16 -6.32 -7.15 -26.88
C ARG A 16 -6.16 -7.44 -25.40
N TRP A 17 -5.31 -8.40 -25.04
CA TRP A 17 -5.00 -8.74 -23.66
C TRP A 17 -4.17 -7.64 -22.97
N ILE A 18 -3.12 -7.12 -23.62
CA ILE A 18 -2.28 -6.02 -23.12
C ILE A 18 -3.11 -4.74 -22.91
N VAL A 19 -3.95 -4.36 -23.88
CA VAL A 19 -4.80 -3.16 -23.79
C VAL A 19 -5.84 -3.26 -22.67
N ARG A 20 -6.22 -4.48 -22.28
CA ARG A 20 -7.12 -4.73 -21.15
C ARG A 20 -6.43 -4.79 -19.79
N MET A 21 -5.10 -4.80 -19.73
CA MET A 21 -4.41 -4.78 -18.45
C MET A 21 -4.61 -3.43 -17.75
N PRO A 22 -4.84 -3.41 -16.43
CA PRO A 22 -4.88 -2.18 -15.67
C PRO A 22 -3.58 -1.40 -15.87
N ARG A 23 -3.69 -0.16 -16.34
CA ARG A 23 -2.52 0.72 -16.47
C ARG A 23 -2.18 1.27 -15.10
N TYR A 24 -1.20 0.65 -14.47
CA TYR A 24 -0.62 1.10 -13.20
C TYR A 24 0.21 2.39 -13.31
N THR A 25 0.26 3.04 -14.48
CA THR A 25 1.02 4.27 -14.68
C THR A 25 0.65 5.35 -13.68
N ARG A 26 -0.65 5.45 -13.32
CA ARG A 26 -1.11 6.38 -12.28
C ARG A 26 -0.64 6.00 -10.87
N VAL A 27 -0.48 4.71 -10.57
CA VAL A 27 -0.02 4.26 -9.25
C VAL A 27 1.41 4.74 -8.99
N PHE A 28 2.24 4.80 -10.03
CA PHE A 28 3.64 5.22 -9.96
C PHE A 28 3.85 6.73 -10.16
N ALA A 29 2.77 7.50 -10.32
CA ALA A 29 2.85 8.92 -10.55
C ALA A 29 3.20 9.68 -9.25
N PRO A 30 4.05 10.73 -9.29
CA PRO A 30 4.37 11.54 -8.11
C PRO A 30 3.13 12.12 -7.43
N GLU A 31 2.12 12.51 -8.21
CA GLU A 31 0.87 13.09 -7.71
C GLU A 31 0.09 12.07 -6.85
N HIS A 32 0.15 10.79 -7.22
CA HIS A 32 -0.44 9.72 -6.43
C HIS A 32 0.30 9.53 -5.09
N LEU A 33 1.62 9.71 -5.04
CA LEU A 33 2.33 9.68 -3.75
C LEU A 33 1.98 10.86 -2.86
N MET A 34 1.78 12.06 -3.43
CA MET A 34 1.30 13.22 -2.68
C MET A 34 -0.10 12.95 -2.08
N GLU A 35 -0.98 12.32 -2.86
CA GLU A 35 -2.31 11.90 -2.41
C GLU A 35 -2.23 10.86 -1.28
N ILE A 36 -1.37 9.84 -1.42
CA ILE A 36 -1.12 8.83 -0.39
C ILE A 36 -0.60 9.48 0.90
N ALA A 37 0.38 10.37 0.80
CA ALA A 37 0.93 11.08 1.96
C ALA A 37 -0.15 11.87 2.70
N GLY A 38 -0.94 12.66 1.97
CA GLY A 38 -2.05 13.41 2.57
C GLY A 38 -3.17 12.53 3.12
N GLY A 39 -3.45 11.38 2.49
CA GLY A 39 -4.41 10.40 2.99
C GLY A 39 -3.96 9.73 4.28
N LEU A 40 -2.69 9.30 4.34
CA LEU A 40 -2.10 8.72 5.54
C LEU A 40 -2.04 9.73 6.70
N ASP A 41 -1.70 10.99 6.42
CA ASP A 41 -1.70 12.06 7.43
C ASP A 41 -3.08 12.22 8.09
N ARG A 42 -4.15 12.17 7.28
CA ARG A 42 -5.53 12.23 7.78
C ARG A 42 -5.96 10.96 8.51
N ALA A 43 -5.51 9.79 8.06
CA ALA A 43 -5.91 8.50 8.62
C ALA A 43 -5.18 8.17 9.93
N LEU A 44 -3.94 8.62 10.10
CA LEU A 44 -3.12 8.38 11.28
C LEU A 44 -3.81 8.73 12.61
N PRO A 45 -4.34 9.96 12.84
CA PRO A 45 -4.97 10.29 14.11
C PRO A 45 -6.19 9.42 14.43
N VAL A 46 -6.97 9.03 13.41
CA VAL A 46 -8.10 8.11 13.58
C VAL A 46 -7.58 6.71 13.95
N ALA A 47 -6.54 6.22 13.28
CA ALA A 47 -5.96 4.93 13.59
C ALA A 47 -5.39 4.88 15.03
N VAL A 48 -4.84 5.99 15.52
CA VAL A 48 -4.38 6.16 16.91
C VAL A 48 -5.54 6.11 17.91
N GLU A 49 -6.65 6.77 17.62
CA GLU A 49 -7.84 6.75 18.49
C GLU A 49 -8.40 5.33 18.68
N TYR A 50 -8.29 4.51 17.63
CA TYR A 50 -8.71 3.11 17.60
C TYR A 50 -7.59 2.13 18.00
N ALA A 51 -6.41 2.60 18.42
CA ALA A 51 -5.31 1.72 18.78
C ALA A 51 -5.70 0.76 19.92
N GLY A 52 -5.62 -0.55 19.66
CA GLY A 52 -6.02 -1.59 20.61
C GLY A 52 -7.54 -1.79 20.76
N LYS A 53 -8.36 -1.16 19.90
CA LYS A 53 -9.81 -1.37 19.80
C LYS A 53 -10.14 -2.10 18.49
N PRO A 54 -11.31 -2.74 18.38
CA PRO A 54 -11.80 -3.23 17.10
C PRO A 54 -11.87 -2.09 16.06
N PRO A 55 -11.56 -2.36 14.78
CA PRO A 55 -11.66 -1.36 13.74
C PRO A 55 -13.10 -0.84 13.63
N PRO A 56 -13.29 0.42 13.20
CA PRO A 56 -14.63 0.98 12.99
C PRO A 56 -15.43 0.14 11.99
N ALA A 57 -16.75 0.07 12.19
CA ALA A 57 -17.65 -0.68 11.32
C ALA A 57 -17.60 -0.18 9.86
N ASP A 58 -17.40 1.12 9.67
CA ASP A 58 -17.11 1.74 8.38
C ASP A 58 -15.80 2.57 8.45
N PRO A 59 -14.67 1.99 8.04
CA PRO A 59 -13.37 2.68 8.04
C PRO A 59 -13.30 3.90 7.13
N PHE A 60 -14.07 3.95 6.04
CA PHE A 60 -14.06 5.11 5.13
C PHE A 60 -14.78 6.29 5.75
N ALA A 61 -15.94 6.05 6.38
CA ALA A 61 -16.66 7.10 7.09
C ALA A 61 -15.90 7.58 8.33
N ALA A 62 -15.22 6.68 9.04
CA ALA A 62 -14.38 7.03 10.20
C ALA A 62 -13.12 7.81 9.82
N GLY A 63 -12.64 7.70 8.57
CA GLY A 63 -11.44 8.38 8.10
C GLY A 63 -10.14 7.59 8.27
N SER A 64 -10.20 6.36 8.80
CA SER A 64 -9.04 5.44 8.86
C SER A 64 -8.80 4.70 7.54
N ALA A 65 -9.68 4.87 6.56
CA ALA A 65 -9.50 4.40 5.19
C ALA A 65 -9.84 5.49 4.17
N PHE A 66 -9.21 5.41 3.00
CA PHE A 66 -9.46 6.32 1.88
C PHE A 66 -9.24 5.64 0.53
N MET A 67 -9.87 6.17 -0.50
CA MET A 67 -9.69 5.76 -1.89
C MET A 67 -8.85 6.81 -2.61
N THR A 68 -7.84 6.38 -3.37
CA THR A 68 -7.05 7.29 -4.20
C THR A 68 -7.64 7.46 -5.60
N SER A 69 -7.21 8.52 -6.28
CA SER A 69 -7.49 8.77 -7.70
C SER A 69 -6.96 7.68 -8.65
N ALA A 70 -6.05 6.83 -8.16
CA ALA A 70 -5.55 5.66 -8.87
C ALA A 70 -6.31 4.37 -8.51
N ASP A 71 -7.52 4.47 -7.94
CA ASP A 71 -8.38 3.32 -7.58
C ASP A 71 -7.73 2.35 -6.56
N VAL A 72 -6.81 2.87 -5.73
CA VAL A 72 -6.22 2.13 -4.61
C VAL A 72 -6.97 2.50 -3.34
N ALA A 73 -7.58 1.50 -2.71
CA ALA A 73 -8.12 1.64 -1.36
C ALA A 73 -7.01 1.38 -0.35
N VAL A 74 -6.83 2.32 0.57
CA VAL A 74 -5.86 2.27 1.66
C VAL A 74 -6.62 2.23 2.98
N PHE A 75 -6.30 1.27 3.83
CA PHE A 75 -6.84 1.15 5.18
C PHE A 75 -5.69 1.18 6.17
N TYR A 76 -5.80 1.99 7.21
CA TYR A 76 -4.77 2.16 8.22
C TYR A 76 -5.33 1.83 9.60
N THR A 77 -4.79 0.80 10.22
CA THR A 77 -5.12 0.41 11.60
C THR A 77 -3.85 0.30 12.45
N ILE A 78 -4.02 0.45 13.76
CA ILE A 78 -2.93 0.27 14.73
C ILE A 78 -3.40 -0.73 15.78
N ALA A 79 -2.64 -1.81 15.95
CA ALA A 79 -2.80 -2.73 17.06
C ALA A 79 -1.78 -2.39 18.15
N LYS A 80 -2.16 -2.62 19.41
CA LYS A 80 -1.24 -2.51 20.54
C LYS A 80 -0.84 -3.91 20.96
N SER A 81 0.45 -4.20 20.97
CA SER A 81 0.95 -5.49 21.44
C SER A 81 1.00 -5.50 22.97
N ASP A 82 0.98 -6.71 23.56
CA ASP A 82 1.12 -6.90 25.01
C ASP A 82 2.47 -6.39 25.55
N LYS A 83 3.47 -6.24 24.66
CA LYS A 83 4.80 -5.73 24.99
C LYS A 83 4.87 -4.19 24.97
N GLY A 84 3.75 -3.52 24.72
CA GLY A 84 3.69 -2.06 24.64
C GLY A 84 4.18 -1.49 23.31
N GLU A 85 4.34 -2.32 22.28
CA GLU A 85 4.66 -1.87 20.92
C GLU A 85 3.37 -1.54 20.16
N PHE A 86 3.47 -0.65 19.19
CA PHE A 86 2.38 -0.27 18.31
C PHE A 86 2.63 -0.86 16.93
N GLU A 87 1.79 -1.81 16.51
CA GLU A 87 1.86 -2.43 15.20
C GLU A 87 0.96 -1.67 14.24
N HIS A 88 1.58 -0.96 13.31
CA HIS A 88 0.92 -0.20 12.27
C HIS A 88 0.69 -1.12 11.07
N HIS A 89 -0.56 -1.20 10.65
CA HIS A 89 -1.01 -2.05 9.56
C HIS A 89 -1.67 -1.22 8.48
N ILE A 90 -1.06 -1.18 7.31
CA ILE A 90 -1.57 -0.48 6.13
C ILE A 90 -1.94 -1.52 5.07
N SER A 91 -3.24 -1.65 4.82
CA SER A 91 -3.78 -2.57 3.82
C SER A 91 -4.08 -1.83 2.52
N LEU A 92 -3.64 -2.40 1.40
CA LEU A 92 -3.74 -1.83 0.07
C LEU A 92 -4.48 -2.80 -0.85
N SER A 93 -5.59 -2.34 -1.41
CA SER A 93 -6.34 -3.11 -2.41
C SER A 93 -6.65 -2.25 -3.64
N TYR A 94 -6.80 -2.89 -4.79
CA TYR A 94 -7.01 -2.21 -6.06
C TYR A 94 -8.38 -2.56 -6.63
N LYS A 95 -9.20 -1.54 -6.90
CA LYS A 95 -10.58 -1.74 -7.39
C LYS A 95 -10.62 -2.33 -8.80
N GLY A 96 -9.59 -2.10 -9.61
CA GLY A 96 -9.51 -2.54 -11.02
C GLY A 96 -9.10 -4.01 -11.24
N GLY A 97 -9.08 -4.86 -10.20
CA GLY A 97 -8.80 -6.29 -10.32
C GLY A 97 -7.53 -6.72 -9.59
N ARG A 98 -6.79 -7.68 -10.16
CA ARG A 98 -5.59 -8.25 -9.51
C ARG A 98 -4.54 -7.18 -9.30
N PHE A 99 -4.23 -6.87 -8.04
CA PHE A 99 -3.20 -5.89 -7.71
C PHE A 99 -1.81 -6.46 -7.97
N ALA A 100 -1.05 -5.86 -8.89
CA ALA A 100 0.25 -6.36 -9.29
C ALA A 100 1.28 -6.25 -8.15
N SER A 101 2.07 -7.29 -7.91
CA SER A 101 3.09 -7.30 -6.85
C SER A 101 4.11 -6.18 -6.99
N ALA A 102 4.49 -5.81 -8.21
CA ALA A 102 5.38 -4.66 -8.42
C ALA A 102 4.78 -3.34 -7.90
N ALA A 103 3.48 -3.14 -8.06
CA ALA A 103 2.77 -1.97 -7.56
C ALA A 103 2.57 -2.03 -6.04
N GLY A 104 2.20 -3.20 -5.50
CA GLY A 104 2.11 -3.40 -4.05
C GLY A 104 3.45 -3.21 -3.33
N GLY A 105 4.54 -3.75 -3.90
CA GLY A 105 5.91 -3.58 -3.40
C GLY A 105 6.36 -2.12 -3.40
N TYR A 106 6.11 -1.42 -4.50
CA TYR A 106 6.41 0.01 -4.61
C TYR A 106 5.64 0.84 -3.58
N LEU A 107 4.33 0.63 -3.43
CA LEU A 107 3.54 1.39 -2.45
C LEU A 107 3.97 1.05 -1.02
N GLY A 108 4.24 -0.22 -0.70
CA GLY A 108 4.78 -0.59 0.60
C GLY A 108 6.10 0.12 0.93
N ALA A 109 7.02 0.18 -0.04
CA ALA A 109 8.28 0.90 0.12
C ALA A 109 8.07 2.42 0.29
N ALA A 110 7.21 3.04 -0.53
CA ALA A 110 6.90 4.46 -0.43
C ALA A 110 6.24 4.81 0.92
N ILE A 111 5.32 3.97 1.40
CA ILE A 111 4.67 4.13 2.70
C ILE A 111 5.68 4.00 3.84
N GLY A 112 6.58 3.02 3.79
CA GLY A 112 7.66 2.88 4.76
C GLY A 112 8.51 4.15 4.87
N ARG A 113 8.86 4.75 3.74
CA ARG A 113 9.60 6.02 3.69
C ARG A 113 8.80 7.20 4.26
N LEU A 114 7.52 7.31 3.95
CA LEU A 114 6.62 8.34 4.53
C LEU A 114 6.51 8.23 6.05
N LEU A 115 6.50 6.99 6.56
CA LEU A 115 6.52 6.67 7.98
C LEU A 115 7.93 6.78 8.60
N ARG A 116 8.97 7.11 7.80
CA ARG A 116 10.39 7.17 8.20
C ARG A 116 10.93 5.87 8.79
N VAL A 117 10.40 4.75 8.32
CA VAL A 117 10.78 3.40 8.72
C VAL A 117 12.07 3.02 8.01
N ALA A 118 13.02 2.43 8.75
CA ALA A 118 14.23 1.90 8.11
C ALA A 118 13.84 0.75 7.15
N PRO A 119 14.49 0.59 5.98
CA PRO A 119 14.05 -0.36 4.95
C PRO A 119 13.79 -1.81 5.42
N LYS A 120 14.49 -2.25 6.47
CA LYS A 120 14.38 -3.61 7.03
C LYS A 120 13.34 -3.78 8.15
N GLN A 121 12.81 -2.69 8.71
CA GLN A 121 11.82 -2.74 9.80
C GLN A 121 10.40 -3.02 9.28
N GLY A 122 10.10 -2.64 8.04
CA GLY A 122 8.82 -2.94 7.40
C GLY A 122 8.77 -4.35 6.81
N THR A 123 7.60 -4.96 6.90
CA THR A 123 7.26 -6.24 6.25
C THR A 123 6.10 -6.03 5.29
N LEU A 124 6.21 -6.61 4.10
CA LEU A 124 5.11 -6.68 3.15
C LEU A 124 4.57 -8.10 3.08
N ALA A 125 3.26 -8.24 3.12
CA ALA A 125 2.58 -9.52 2.96
C ALA A 125 1.42 -9.42 1.98
N LEU A 126 1.09 -10.55 1.36
CA LEU A 126 -0.04 -10.69 0.45
C LEU A 126 -1.08 -11.63 1.06
N SER A 127 -2.34 -11.19 1.11
CA SER A 127 -3.46 -12.05 1.46
C SER A 127 -3.93 -12.90 0.27
N THR A 128 -4.65 -13.98 0.58
CA THR A 128 -5.29 -14.86 -0.41
C THR A 128 -6.25 -14.12 -1.36
N ARG A 129 -6.80 -12.98 -0.92
CA ARG A 129 -7.71 -12.13 -1.71
C ARG A 129 -7.00 -11.05 -2.55
N GLY A 130 -5.66 -11.04 -2.54
CA GLY A 130 -4.88 -10.07 -3.33
C GLY A 130 -4.76 -8.68 -2.68
N VAL A 131 -5.03 -8.56 -1.38
CA VAL A 131 -4.76 -7.35 -0.60
C VAL A 131 -3.33 -7.40 -0.10
N PHE A 132 -2.56 -6.34 -0.35
CA PHE A 132 -1.22 -6.18 0.20
C PHE A 132 -1.32 -5.55 1.58
N HIS A 133 -0.47 -6.01 2.50
CA HIS A 133 -0.41 -5.55 3.87
C HIS A 133 1.02 -5.10 4.14
N TYR A 134 1.21 -3.82 4.42
CA TYR A 134 2.45 -3.30 4.96
C TYR A 134 2.34 -3.22 6.47
N LEU A 135 3.26 -3.87 7.17
CA LEU A 135 3.28 -4.03 8.62
C LEU A 135 4.59 -3.45 9.16
N VAL A 136 4.50 -2.65 10.20
CA VAL A 136 5.67 -2.13 10.93
C VAL A 136 5.32 -1.95 12.40
N SER A 137 6.24 -2.33 13.28
CA SER A 137 6.11 -2.12 14.72
C SER A 137 6.96 -0.94 15.16
N PHE A 138 6.38 -0.08 15.98
CA PHE A 138 7.08 1.02 16.64
C PHE A 138 7.10 0.78 18.14
N SER A 139 8.21 1.12 18.78
CA SER A 139 8.24 1.33 20.22
C SER A 139 7.33 2.52 20.60
N ALA A 140 6.92 2.62 21.86
CA ALA A 140 6.10 3.75 22.31
C ALA A 140 6.73 5.13 22.02
N PRO A 141 8.05 5.37 22.24
CA PRO A 141 8.67 6.64 21.88
C PRO A 141 8.63 6.95 20.38
N GLU A 142 8.89 5.96 19.52
CA GLU A 142 8.86 6.14 18.06
C GLU A 142 7.42 6.39 17.56
N HIS A 143 6.44 5.70 18.15
CA HIS A 143 5.02 5.92 17.88
C HIS A 143 4.61 7.34 18.25
N ASP A 144 4.94 7.79 19.46
CA ASP A 144 4.61 9.14 19.93
C ASP A 144 5.28 10.22 19.05
N GLU A 145 6.52 10.01 18.63
CA GLU A 145 7.20 10.90 17.68
C GLU A 145 6.49 10.95 16.33
N LEU A 146 6.09 9.80 15.78
CA LEU A 146 5.35 9.71 14.53
C LEU A 146 4.01 10.44 14.63
N VAL A 147 3.25 10.23 15.71
CA VAL A 147 1.95 10.87 15.93
C VAL A 147 2.11 12.39 16.07
N LYS A 148 3.12 12.85 16.81
CA LYS A 148 3.39 14.28 16.99
C LYS A 148 3.81 14.97 15.69
N ARG A 149 4.62 14.29 14.88
CA ARG A 149 5.12 14.81 13.60
C ARG A 149 4.06 14.78 12.50
N GLY A 150 3.24 13.73 12.47
CA GLY A 150 2.35 13.42 11.35
C GLY A 150 3.12 12.86 10.15
N ILE A 151 2.48 12.91 8.98
CA ILE A 151 3.10 12.53 7.70
C ILE A 151 3.48 13.78 6.93
N ASP A 152 4.74 13.85 6.49
CA ASP A 152 5.23 15.02 5.78
C ASP A 152 4.45 15.22 4.48
N LYS A 153 3.97 16.46 4.25
CA LYS A 153 3.41 16.84 2.96
C LYS A 153 4.53 16.84 1.91
N LEU A 154 4.27 16.18 0.79
CA LEU A 154 5.18 16.15 -0.33
C LEU A 154 4.86 17.28 -1.30
N ASP A 155 5.89 18.02 -1.70
CA ASP A 155 5.88 18.78 -2.95
C ASP A 155 6.24 17.87 -4.13
N GLU A 156 6.12 18.40 -5.35
CA GLU A 156 6.33 17.64 -6.57
C GLU A 156 7.76 17.05 -6.67
N ASP A 157 8.78 17.84 -6.31
CA ASP A 157 10.18 17.41 -6.38
C ASP A 157 10.49 16.30 -5.37
N SER A 158 9.98 16.44 -4.15
CA SER A 158 10.13 15.42 -3.10
C SER A 158 9.36 14.16 -3.46
N ALA A 159 8.17 14.28 -4.05
CA ALA A 159 7.42 13.15 -4.56
C ALA A 159 8.19 12.42 -5.67
N ARG A 160 8.75 13.14 -6.66
CA ARG A 160 9.57 12.53 -7.73
C ARG A 160 10.80 11.81 -7.19
N ARG A 161 11.51 12.40 -6.23
CA ARG A 161 12.64 11.74 -5.55
C ARG A 161 12.20 10.47 -4.83
N LEU A 162 11.07 10.55 -4.11
CA LEU A 162 10.53 9.41 -3.38
C LEU A 162 10.08 8.28 -4.32
N VAL A 163 9.54 8.58 -5.51
CA VAL A 163 9.24 7.57 -6.54
C VAL A 163 10.50 6.76 -6.87
N GLY A 164 11.62 7.43 -7.14
CA GLY A 164 12.89 6.76 -7.44
C GLY A 164 13.36 5.87 -6.29
N GLN A 165 13.39 6.41 -5.07
CA GLN A 165 13.79 5.64 -3.88
C GLN A 165 12.90 4.43 -3.62
N ALA A 166 11.57 4.59 -3.74
CA ALA A 166 10.63 3.51 -3.55
C ALA A 166 10.75 2.44 -4.65
N MET A 167 11.14 2.80 -5.87
CA MET A 167 11.43 1.83 -6.93
C MET A 167 12.64 0.97 -6.60
N ASP A 168 13.71 1.59 -6.09
CA ASP A 168 14.94 0.91 -5.70
C ASP A 168 14.69 -0.05 -4.52
N ASP A 169 13.95 0.41 -3.52
CA ASP A 169 13.65 -0.36 -2.30
C ASP A 169 12.64 -1.51 -2.54
N ARG A 170 11.79 -1.42 -3.58
CA ARG A 170 10.71 -2.40 -3.78
C ARG A 170 11.24 -3.83 -3.93
N ALA A 171 12.41 -4.00 -4.53
CA ALA A 171 12.95 -5.31 -4.86
C ALA A 171 13.29 -6.09 -3.58
N ASP A 172 13.92 -5.43 -2.60
CA ASP A 172 14.21 -6.01 -1.30
C ASP A 172 12.93 -6.36 -0.54
N LEU A 173 11.95 -5.44 -0.54
CA LEU A 173 10.68 -5.66 0.14
C LEU A 173 9.88 -6.84 -0.48
N LEU A 174 9.90 -6.98 -1.81
CA LEU A 174 9.30 -8.10 -2.51
C LEU A 174 10.08 -9.41 -2.34
N GLY A 175 11.40 -9.35 -2.20
CA GLY A 175 12.22 -10.52 -1.87
C GLY A 175 11.86 -11.14 -0.51
N ARG A 176 11.31 -10.32 0.39
CA ARG A 176 10.82 -10.72 1.72
C ARG A 176 9.30 -10.85 1.80
N LEU A 177 8.60 -10.90 0.66
CA LEU A 177 7.14 -10.92 0.61
C LEU A 177 6.57 -12.15 1.33
N GLY A 178 5.86 -11.91 2.44
CA GLY A 178 5.15 -12.93 3.18
C GLY A 178 3.77 -13.24 2.59
N ARG A 179 3.13 -14.29 3.11
CA ARG A 179 1.70 -14.55 2.93
C ARG A 179 1.00 -14.45 4.28
N ILE A 180 -0.13 -13.76 4.31
CA ILE A 180 -1.00 -13.73 5.48
C ILE A 180 -2.31 -14.40 5.11
N ASP A 181 -2.67 -15.44 5.87
CA ASP A 181 -4.02 -15.97 5.81
C ASP A 181 -4.87 -15.14 6.76
N VAL A 182 -5.64 -14.21 6.20
CA VAL A 182 -6.72 -13.57 6.94
C VAL A 182 -7.86 -14.58 6.98
N GLY A 183 -7.68 -15.63 7.81
CA GLY A 183 -8.69 -16.64 8.05
C GLY A 183 -10.00 -15.94 8.41
N GLU A 184 -11.11 -16.44 7.87
CA GLU A 184 -12.45 -15.94 8.18
C GLU A 184 -12.56 -15.77 9.69
N GLY A 185 -12.57 -14.51 10.14
CA GLY A 185 -12.85 -14.21 11.53
C GLY A 185 -14.18 -14.84 11.87
N LYS A 186 -14.15 -15.94 12.64
CA LYS A 186 -15.34 -16.43 13.32
C LYS A 186 -15.79 -15.28 14.21
N ARG A 187 -16.83 -14.59 13.75
CA ARG A 187 -17.67 -13.73 14.55
C ARG A 187 -18.33 -14.55 15.65
#